data_AF-A0A9E3G0Y8-F1
#
_entry.id   AF-A0A9E3G0Y8-F1
#
_cell.length_a   1.000
_cell.length_b   1.000
_cell.length_c   1.000
_cell.angle_alpha   90.00
_cell.angle_beta   90.00
_cell.angle_gamma   90.00
#
_symmetry.space_group_name_H-M   'P 1'
#
loop_
_entity.id
_entity.type
_entity.pdbx_description
1 polymer ?
#
loop_
_entity_poly.entity_id
_entity_poly.type
_entity_poly.pdbx_seq_one_letter_code
_entity_poly.pdbx_strand_id
1 'polypeptide(L)'
;MNELAGQPGVARFRELSADELIEISRISLNFAYNFAEPPAPRIRWGLTDFLAHARFPLARTDACDKWRCRCLSIDNYSRFIAERTIAEPGGLSAVTVAKVIGYCLEIAEVTAEQMVRSGRQTDLSGDVLLEEITRLRSLYRKKLGELSPWLHFYISVRHPVVRHGINNAMINRWGCRE
;
A
#
# COMPACT_ATOMS: atom_id res chain seq x y z
N MET A 1 38.22 -25.70 -17.05
CA MET A 1 37.02 -25.91 -16.22
C MET A 1 36.82 -24.63 -15.42
N ASN A 2 35.98 -23.72 -15.93
CA ASN A 2 35.74 -22.43 -15.30
C ASN A 2 34.53 -22.53 -14.37
N GLU A 3 34.77 -22.31 -13.08
CA GLU A 3 33.75 -21.95 -12.10
C GLU A 3 33.12 -20.62 -12.53
N LEU A 4 31.85 -20.66 -12.94
CA LEU A 4 31.06 -19.45 -13.11
C LEU A 4 30.50 -19.05 -11.74
N ALA A 5 31.14 -18.02 -11.20
CA ALA A 5 30.68 -17.25 -10.06
C ALA A 5 29.17 -16.95 -10.13
N GLY A 6 28.49 -17.15 -8.99
CA GLY A 6 27.09 -16.83 -8.82
C GLY A 6 26.82 -15.36 -9.16
N GLN A 7 25.98 -15.15 -10.17
CA GLN A 7 25.43 -13.83 -10.46
C GLN A 7 24.56 -13.37 -9.26
N PRO A 8 24.63 -12.09 -8.85
CA PRO A 8 23.83 -11.58 -7.75
C PRO A 8 22.34 -11.62 -8.11
N GLY A 9 21.62 -12.53 -7.45
CA GLY A 9 20.28 -12.35 -6.91
C GLY A 9 19.23 -11.71 -7.82
N VAL A 10 18.80 -12.41 -8.88
CA VAL A 10 17.47 -12.14 -9.45
C VAL A 10 16.45 -12.56 -8.40
N ALA A 11 15.82 -11.58 -7.73
CA ALA A 11 14.79 -11.84 -6.73
C ALA A 11 13.66 -12.65 -7.38
N ARG A 12 13.55 -13.94 -7.01
CA ARG A 12 12.59 -14.87 -7.59
C ARG A 12 11.20 -14.59 -7.05
N PHE A 13 10.20 -14.70 -7.92
CA PHE A 13 8.80 -14.77 -7.50
C PHE A 13 8.63 -15.97 -6.56
N ARG A 14 8.00 -15.72 -5.41
CA ARG A 14 7.71 -16.76 -4.42
C ARG A 14 6.23 -16.77 -4.13
N GLU A 15 5.72 -17.95 -3.83
CA GLU A 15 4.40 -18.10 -3.25
C GLU A 15 4.43 -17.65 -1.79
N LEU A 16 3.29 -17.14 -1.31
CA LEU A 16 3.10 -16.77 0.09
C LEU A 16 2.95 -18.05 0.92
N SER A 17 3.60 -18.09 2.09
CA SER A 17 3.42 -19.20 3.01
C SER A 17 2.06 -19.16 3.69
N ALA A 18 1.60 -20.29 4.24
CA ALA A 18 0.36 -20.34 5.02
C ALA A 18 0.36 -19.33 6.20
N ASP A 19 1.50 -19.17 6.87
CA ASP A 19 1.65 -18.22 7.98
C ASP A 19 1.46 -16.78 7.51
N GLU A 20 2.03 -16.43 6.35
CA GLU A 20 1.87 -15.09 5.77
C GLU A 20 0.42 -14.81 5.38
N LEU A 21 -0.26 -15.79 4.77
CA LEU A 21 -1.68 -15.67 4.43
C LEU A 21 -2.54 -15.45 5.68
N ILE A 22 -2.25 -16.17 6.76
CA ILE A 22 -2.93 -16.00 8.06
C ILE A 22 -2.66 -14.59 8.62
N GLU A 23 -1.41 -14.12 8.61
CA GLU A 23 -1.07 -12.80 9.12
C GLU A 23 -1.74 -11.69 8.31
N ILE A 24 -1.74 -11.79 6.98
CA ILE A 24 -2.40 -10.83 6.09
C ILE A 24 -3.91 -10.80 6.35
N SER A 25 -4.54 -11.97 6.55
CA SER A 25 -5.99 -12.05 6.83
C SER A 25 -6.41 -11.37 8.14
N ARG A 26 -5.47 -11.16 9.07
CA ARG A 26 -5.70 -10.50 10.36
C ARG A 26 -5.52 -8.99 10.30
N ILE A 27 -5.06 -8.44 9.18
CA ILE A 27 -4.94 -6.99 8.99
C ILE A 27 -6.34 -6.43 8.87
N SER A 28 -6.72 -5.60 9.85
CA SER A 28 -8.00 -4.93 9.87
C SER A 28 -8.04 -3.85 8.80
N LEU A 29 -9.07 -3.88 7.96
CA LEU A 29 -9.40 -2.82 7.01
C LEU A 29 -10.74 -2.21 7.44
N ASN A 30 -10.87 -0.88 7.36
CA ASN A 30 -12.11 -0.19 7.72
C ASN A 30 -13.31 -0.62 6.86
N PHE A 31 -13.03 -1.10 5.64
CA PHE A 31 -14.03 -1.56 4.69
C PHE A 31 -13.56 -2.83 3.99
N ALA A 32 -14.53 -3.61 3.50
CA ALA A 32 -14.24 -4.77 2.67
C ALA A 32 -13.90 -4.33 1.23
N TYR A 33 -12.71 -3.77 1.04
CA TYR A 33 -12.23 -3.32 -0.28
C TYR A 33 -12.18 -4.47 -1.29
N ASN A 34 -12.37 -4.14 -2.56
CA ASN A 34 -12.12 -5.05 -3.66
C ASN A 34 -10.80 -4.67 -4.35
N PHE A 35 -9.85 -5.59 -4.33
CA PHE A 35 -8.52 -5.39 -4.91
C PHE A 35 -8.38 -5.95 -6.34
N ALA A 36 -9.45 -6.50 -6.91
CA ALA A 36 -9.46 -6.95 -8.30
C ALA A 36 -9.34 -5.76 -9.27
N GLU A 37 -8.75 -6.01 -10.44
CA GLU A 37 -8.52 -4.98 -11.44
C GLU A 37 -9.85 -4.38 -11.96
N PRO A 38 -10.01 -3.04 -11.93
CA PRO A 38 -11.19 -2.36 -12.48
C PRO A 38 -11.16 -2.27 -14.02
N PRO A 39 -12.26 -1.90 -14.70
CA PRO A 39 -13.59 -1.60 -14.15
C PRO A 39 -14.48 -2.85 -14.00
N ALA A 40 -15.39 -2.80 -13.01
CA ALA A 40 -16.43 -3.80 -12.77
C ALA A 40 -15.93 -5.27 -12.76
N PRO A 41 -14.99 -5.63 -11.86
CA PRO A 41 -14.48 -6.99 -11.81
C PRO A 41 -15.61 -7.97 -11.45
N ARG A 42 -15.78 -9.02 -12.24
CA ARG A 42 -16.73 -10.13 -11.97
C ARG A 42 -16.38 -10.91 -10.71
N ILE A 43 -15.14 -10.74 -10.21
CA ILE A 43 -14.57 -11.44 -9.09
C ILE A 43 -14.21 -10.40 -8.02
N ARG A 44 -14.48 -10.72 -6.76
CA ARG A 44 -14.04 -9.91 -5.62
C ARG A 44 -12.76 -10.50 -5.05
N TRP A 45 -11.69 -9.73 -5.05
CA TRP A 45 -10.44 -10.12 -4.40
C TRP A 45 -10.29 -9.39 -3.07
N GLY A 46 -10.04 -10.16 -2.01
CA GLY A 46 -9.53 -9.62 -0.75
C GLY A 46 -8.04 -9.28 -0.85
N LEU A 47 -7.49 -8.71 0.23
CA LEU A 47 -6.07 -8.34 0.28
C LEU A 47 -5.14 -9.55 0.13
N THR A 48 -5.52 -10.68 0.72
CA THR A 48 -4.78 -11.94 0.60
C THR A 48 -4.74 -12.46 -0.84
N ASP A 49 -5.89 -12.47 -1.54
CA ASP A 49 -5.97 -12.90 -2.93
C ASP A 49 -5.10 -12.01 -3.82
N PHE A 50 -5.20 -10.69 -3.62
CA PHE A 50 -4.41 -9.72 -4.35
C PHE A 50 -2.90 -9.95 -4.21
N LEU A 51 -2.42 -10.14 -2.97
CA LEU A 51 -0.99 -10.35 -2.72
C LEU A 51 -0.50 -11.71 -3.21
N ALA A 52 -1.33 -12.75 -3.17
CA ALA A 52 -1.00 -14.05 -3.75
C ALA A 52 -0.79 -13.97 -5.27
N HIS A 53 -1.45 -13.03 -5.96
CA HIS A 53 -1.32 -12.80 -7.40
C HIS A 53 -0.31 -11.69 -7.76
N ALA A 54 0.28 -11.01 -6.77
CA ALA A 54 1.22 -9.93 -7.02
C ALA A 54 2.50 -10.43 -7.70
N ARG A 55 2.79 -9.93 -8.89
CA ARG A 55 4.01 -10.25 -9.66
C ARG A 55 5.12 -9.24 -9.37
N PHE A 56 5.54 -9.17 -8.11
CA PHE A 56 6.69 -8.37 -7.68
C PHE A 56 7.49 -9.16 -6.63
N PRO A 57 8.84 -9.14 -6.66
CA PRO A 57 9.61 -9.85 -5.64
C PRO A 57 9.40 -9.26 -4.25
N LEU A 58 9.10 -10.12 -3.27
CA LEU A 58 8.86 -9.76 -1.88
C LEU A 58 9.83 -10.50 -0.95
N ALA A 59 10.37 -9.80 0.05
CA ALA A 59 11.23 -10.37 1.08
C ALA A 59 10.51 -11.49 1.84
N ARG A 60 11.23 -12.49 2.34
CA ARG A 60 10.65 -13.46 3.30
C ARG A 60 10.40 -12.83 4.68
N THR A 61 11.23 -11.87 5.05
CA THR A 61 11.13 -11.11 6.30
C THR A 61 11.79 -9.76 6.10
N ASP A 62 11.26 -8.72 6.72
CA ASP A 62 11.88 -7.40 6.77
C ASP A 62 11.95 -6.85 8.21
N ALA A 63 12.28 -5.56 8.35
CA ALA A 63 12.34 -4.92 9.66
C ALA A 63 10.98 -4.92 10.39
N CYS A 64 9.88 -4.67 9.70
CA CYS A 64 8.54 -4.65 10.29
C CYS A 64 8.21 -6.01 10.93
N ASP A 65 8.55 -7.11 10.24
CA ASP A 65 8.33 -8.47 10.74
C ASP A 65 9.24 -8.81 11.92
N LYS A 66 10.54 -8.50 11.80
CA LYS A 66 11.53 -8.77 12.86
C LYS A 66 11.18 -8.08 14.17
N TRP A 67 10.66 -6.87 14.09
CA TRP A 67 10.22 -6.09 15.26
C TRP A 67 8.77 -6.35 15.65
N ARG A 68 8.07 -7.30 15.01
CA ARG A 68 6.67 -7.66 15.27
C ARG A 68 5.73 -6.45 15.27
N CYS A 69 5.97 -5.51 14.35
CA CYS A 69 5.14 -4.33 14.21
C CYS A 69 3.72 -4.76 13.78
N ARG A 70 2.72 -4.47 14.61
CA ARG A 70 1.34 -4.91 14.37
C ARG A 70 0.65 -4.08 13.29
N CYS A 71 0.82 -2.76 13.34
CA CYS A 71 0.23 -1.80 12.42
C CYS A 71 1.20 -0.64 12.15
N LEU A 72 1.09 -0.07 10.94
CA LEU A 72 1.74 1.18 10.62
C LEU A 72 0.87 2.35 11.09
N SER A 73 1.53 3.41 11.52
CA SER A 73 0.91 4.64 12.01
C SER A 73 1.83 5.82 11.68
N ILE A 74 1.33 7.04 11.90
CA ILE A 74 2.13 8.26 11.70
C ILE A 74 3.44 8.21 12.51
N ASP A 75 3.40 7.69 13.73
CA ASP A 75 4.54 7.72 14.65
C ASP A 75 5.62 6.67 14.34
N ASN A 76 5.27 5.61 13.61
CA ASN A 76 6.19 4.47 13.39
C ASN A 76 6.53 4.20 11.92
N TYR A 77 5.87 4.88 10.97
CA TYR A 77 6.04 4.63 9.54
C TYR A 77 7.51 4.70 9.10
N SER A 78 8.18 5.82 9.39
CA SER A 78 9.57 6.07 8.96
C SER A 78 10.59 5.13 9.61
N ARG A 79 10.22 4.43 10.70
CA ARG A 79 11.07 3.41 11.33
C ARG A 79 11.13 2.13 10.52
N PHE A 80 10.05 1.78 9.82
CA PHE A 80 9.93 0.52 9.08
C PHE A 80 10.00 0.69 7.58
N ILE A 81 9.60 1.86 7.09
CA ILE A 81 9.47 2.13 5.67
C ILE A 81 10.47 3.22 5.26
N ALA A 82 11.54 2.78 4.60
CA ALA A 82 12.57 3.68 4.11
C ALA A 82 12.19 4.24 2.72
N GLU A 83 12.11 5.57 2.62
CA GLU A 83 11.73 6.25 1.38
C GLU A 83 12.63 5.89 0.19
N ARG A 84 13.93 5.68 0.42
CA ARG A 84 14.88 5.44 -0.68
C ARG A 84 14.74 4.04 -1.28
N THR A 85 14.38 3.06 -0.46
CA THR A 85 14.45 1.64 -0.82
C THR A 85 13.07 0.99 -0.94
N ILE A 86 11.98 1.71 -0.65
CA ILE A 86 10.61 1.16 -0.75
C ILE A 86 10.27 0.56 -2.12
N ALA A 87 10.85 1.08 -3.21
CA ALA A 87 10.60 0.57 -4.55
C ALA A 87 11.53 -0.59 -4.94
N GLU A 88 12.48 -0.97 -4.08
CA GLU A 88 13.44 -2.04 -4.37
C GLU A 88 12.76 -3.41 -4.31
N PRO A 89 12.91 -4.24 -5.37
CA PRO A 89 12.43 -5.61 -5.36
C PRO A 89 13.00 -6.40 -4.19
N GLY A 90 12.12 -7.08 -3.44
CA GLY A 90 12.53 -7.87 -2.28
C GLY A 90 12.92 -7.05 -1.05
N GLY A 91 12.64 -5.75 -1.01
CA GLY A 91 12.91 -4.90 0.16
C GLY A 91 11.88 -5.06 1.29
N LEU A 92 10.62 -5.36 0.94
CA LEU A 92 9.51 -5.52 1.88
C LEU A 92 8.91 -6.93 1.80
N SER A 93 8.44 -7.45 2.93
CA SER A 93 7.68 -8.69 2.97
C SER A 93 6.23 -8.49 2.52
N ALA A 94 5.54 -9.59 2.21
CA ALA A 94 4.13 -9.54 1.85
C ALA A 94 3.25 -8.99 2.97
N VAL A 95 3.56 -9.36 4.22
CA VAL A 95 2.87 -8.88 5.41
C VAL A 95 3.07 -7.38 5.59
N THR A 96 4.28 -6.86 5.37
CA THR A 96 4.54 -5.42 5.42
C THR A 96 3.84 -4.67 4.30
N VAL A 97 3.89 -5.18 3.06
CA VAL A 97 3.15 -4.59 1.94
C VAL A 97 1.65 -4.53 2.25
N ALA A 98 1.08 -5.58 2.85
CA ALA A 98 -0.31 -5.58 3.27
C ALA A 98 -0.62 -4.50 4.31
N LYS A 99 0.26 -4.32 5.31
CA LYS A 99 0.12 -3.25 6.33
C LYS A 99 0.24 -1.86 5.71
N VAL A 100 1.15 -1.67 4.75
CA VAL A 100 1.31 -0.40 4.01
C VAL A 100 0.05 -0.08 3.22
N ILE A 101 -0.52 -1.06 2.51
CA ILE A 101 -1.79 -0.90 1.78
C ILE A 101 -2.90 -0.49 2.75
N GLY A 102 -3.07 -1.21 3.86
CA GLY A 102 -4.09 -0.88 4.87
C GLY A 102 -3.95 0.54 5.40
N TYR A 103 -2.74 0.94 5.81
CA TYR A 103 -2.46 2.29 6.29
C TYR A 103 -2.75 3.38 5.23
N CYS A 104 -2.41 3.14 3.97
CA CYS A 104 -2.72 4.08 2.90
C CYS A 104 -4.23 4.21 2.65
N LEU A 105 -4.98 3.12 2.75
CA LEU A 105 -6.43 3.16 2.62
C LEU A 105 -7.08 3.92 3.78
N GLU A 106 -6.57 3.80 5.00
CA GLU A 106 -7.01 4.66 6.12
C GLU A 106 -6.79 6.15 5.83
N ILE A 107 -5.63 6.52 5.29
CA ILE A 107 -5.34 7.91 4.88
C ILE A 107 -6.33 8.38 3.81
N ALA A 108 -6.65 7.52 2.85
CA ALA A 108 -7.64 7.82 1.82
C ALA A 108 -9.04 8.03 2.41
N GLU A 109 -9.50 7.18 3.33
CA GLU A 109 -10.79 7.34 4.02
C GLU A 109 -10.89 8.65 4.79
N VAL A 110 -9.87 8.97 5.61
CA VAL A 110 -9.85 10.21 6.39
C VAL A 110 -9.87 11.42 5.46
N THR A 111 -9.15 11.36 4.34
CA THR A 111 -9.15 12.44 3.34
C THR A 111 -10.53 12.58 2.69
N ALA A 112 -11.16 11.48 2.29
CA ALA A 112 -12.51 11.47 1.73
C ALA A 112 -13.54 12.06 2.71
N GLU A 113 -13.49 11.65 3.98
CA GLU A 113 -14.37 12.16 5.03
C GLU A 113 -14.19 13.68 5.24
N GLN A 114 -12.96 14.17 5.22
CA GLN A 114 -12.67 15.61 5.29
C GLN A 114 -13.21 16.39 4.09
N MET A 115 -13.12 15.84 2.88
CA MET A 115 -13.65 16.46 1.67
C MET A 115 -15.18 16.61 1.73
N VAL A 116 -15.87 15.55 2.15
CA VAL A 116 -17.33 15.55 2.30
C VAL A 116 -17.76 16.53 3.40
N ARG A 117 -17.11 16.48 4.58
CA ARG A 117 -17.44 17.36 5.72
C ARG A 117 -17.20 18.84 5.43
N SER A 118 -16.20 19.16 4.62
CA SER A 118 -15.91 20.55 4.25
C SER A 118 -16.85 21.11 3.17
N GLY A 119 -17.82 20.31 2.70
CA GLY A 119 -18.76 20.70 1.64
C GLY A 119 -18.10 20.88 0.28
N ARG A 120 -16.84 20.43 0.11
CA ARG A 120 -16.07 20.62 -1.12
C ARG A 120 -16.50 19.68 -2.23
N GLN A 121 -16.99 18.49 -1.89
CA GLN A 121 -17.30 17.46 -2.86
C GLN A 121 -18.41 16.54 -2.33
N THR A 122 -19.51 16.39 -3.08
CA THR A 122 -20.56 15.40 -2.80
C THR A 122 -20.37 14.11 -3.60
N ASP A 123 -19.66 14.18 -4.73
CA ASP A 123 -19.38 13.05 -5.61
C ASP A 123 -17.87 12.79 -5.65
N LEU A 124 -17.43 11.78 -4.89
CA LEU A 124 -16.03 11.40 -4.75
C LEU A 124 -15.67 10.35 -5.79
N SER A 125 -14.53 10.51 -6.44
CA SER A 125 -13.89 9.46 -7.25
C SER A 125 -12.46 9.20 -6.76
N GLY A 126 -11.92 8.03 -7.11
CA GLY A 126 -10.55 7.66 -6.75
C GLY A 126 -9.52 8.67 -7.22
N ASP A 127 -9.67 9.20 -8.44
CA ASP A 127 -8.75 10.19 -9.02
C ASP A 127 -8.77 11.52 -8.25
N VAL A 128 -9.98 12.00 -7.90
CA VAL A 128 -10.15 13.21 -7.08
C VAL A 128 -9.51 13.07 -5.71
N LEU A 129 -9.65 11.88 -5.11
CA LEU A 129 -9.08 11.60 -3.80
C LEU A 129 -7.54 11.58 -3.86
N LEU A 130 -6.96 11.02 -4.93
CA LEU A 130 -5.51 11.05 -5.17
C LEU A 130 -4.99 12.48 -5.41
N GLU A 131 -5.73 13.30 -6.16
CA GLU A 131 -5.43 14.72 -6.36
C GLU A 131 -5.42 15.47 -5.01
N GLU A 132 -6.43 15.24 -4.17
CA GLU A 132 -6.52 15.90 -2.86
C GLU A 132 -5.40 15.45 -1.91
N ILE A 133 -5.07 14.16 -1.87
CA ILE A 133 -3.93 13.65 -1.08
C ILE A 133 -2.63 14.34 -1.54
N THR A 134 -2.44 14.48 -2.85
CA THR A 134 -1.26 15.16 -3.42
C THR A 134 -1.23 16.65 -3.06
N ARG A 135 -2.39 17.31 -3.07
CA ARG A 135 -2.54 18.71 -2.65
C ARG A 135 -2.23 18.88 -1.17
N LEU A 136 -2.80 18.04 -0.29
CA LEU A 136 -2.59 18.08 1.16
C LEU A 136 -1.14 17.79 1.54
N ARG A 137 -0.50 16.82 0.88
CA ARG A 137 0.95 16.59 1.01
C ARG A 137 1.74 17.87 0.78
N SER A 138 1.43 18.58 -0.30
CA SER A 138 2.15 19.78 -0.70
C SER A 138 1.89 20.95 0.25
N LEU A 139 0.63 21.11 0.69
CA LEU A 139 0.21 22.13 1.65
C LEU A 139 0.87 21.95 3.03
N TYR A 140 0.93 20.71 3.52
CA TYR A 140 1.43 20.42 4.88
C TYR A 140 2.89 19.98 4.92
N ARG A 141 3.60 19.92 3.78
CA ARG A 141 4.99 19.45 3.70
C ARG A 141 5.92 20.10 4.72
N LYS A 142 5.88 21.43 4.85
CA LYS A 142 6.75 22.17 5.77
C LYS A 142 6.32 22.06 7.24
N LYS A 143 5.01 21.89 7.49
CA LYS A 143 4.43 21.91 8.83
C LYS A 143 4.57 20.56 9.54
N LEU A 144 4.32 19.48 8.81
CA LEU A 144 4.28 18.13 9.39
C LEU A 144 5.57 17.34 9.13
N GLY A 145 6.34 17.69 8.09
CA GLY A 145 7.57 16.98 7.75
C GLY A 145 7.36 15.48 7.61
N GLU A 146 8.15 14.70 8.35
CA GLU A 146 8.07 13.23 8.42
C GLU A 146 6.83 12.70 9.14
N LEU A 147 6.04 13.53 9.80
CA LEU A 147 4.77 13.13 10.43
C LEU A 147 3.56 13.38 9.52
N SER A 148 3.80 13.63 8.23
CA SER A 148 2.74 13.88 7.25
C SER A 148 2.16 12.56 6.73
N PRO A 149 0.90 12.19 7.05
CA PRO A 149 0.29 10.98 6.51
C PRO A 149 0.20 11.01 4.98
N TRP A 150 -0.03 12.17 4.38
CA TRP A 150 -0.06 12.32 2.93
C TRP A 150 1.32 12.17 2.28
N LEU A 151 2.40 12.47 3.01
CA LEU A 151 3.76 12.13 2.58
C LEU A 151 3.98 10.62 2.64
N HIS A 152 3.54 9.96 3.72
CA HIS A 152 3.63 8.50 3.83
C HIS A 152 2.90 7.80 2.70
N PHE A 153 1.68 8.22 2.38
CA PHE A 153 0.92 7.72 1.23
C PHE A 153 1.73 7.87 -0.06
N TYR A 154 2.26 9.06 -0.31
CA TYR A 154 3.04 9.34 -1.52
C TYR A 154 4.33 8.52 -1.63
N ILE A 155 5.03 8.29 -0.51
CA ILE A 155 6.19 7.40 -0.45
C ILE A 155 5.74 5.96 -0.74
N SER A 156 4.65 5.53 -0.10
CA SER A 156 4.11 4.16 -0.16
C SER A 156 3.76 3.73 -1.58
N VAL A 157 3.10 4.60 -2.35
CA VAL A 157 2.72 4.32 -3.75
C VAL A 157 3.90 4.27 -4.72
N ARG A 158 5.15 4.48 -4.26
CA ARG A 158 6.34 4.16 -5.06
C ARG A 158 6.60 2.65 -5.14
N HIS A 159 6.10 1.86 -4.19
CA HIS A 159 6.14 0.40 -4.29
C HIS A 159 5.07 -0.08 -5.30
N PRO A 160 5.44 -0.85 -6.35
CA PRO A 160 4.50 -1.21 -7.42
C PRO A 160 3.24 -1.96 -6.95
N VAL A 161 3.41 -2.94 -6.05
CA VAL A 161 2.27 -3.71 -5.48
C VAL A 161 1.35 -2.84 -4.64
N VAL A 162 1.92 -1.98 -3.78
CA VAL A 162 1.16 -1.05 -2.94
C VAL A 162 0.34 -0.11 -3.82
N ARG A 163 0.97 0.51 -4.83
CA ARG A 163 0.30 1.37 -5.79
C ARG A 163 -0.85 0.68 -6.51
N HIS A 164 -0.62 -0.54 -7.01
CA HIS A 164 -1.65 -1.27 -7.73
C HIS A 164 -2.82 -1.65 -6.81
N GLY A 165 -2.53 -2.10 -5.59
CA GLY A 165 -3.56 -2.45 -4.60
C GLY A 165 -4.39 -1.25 -4.18
N ILE A 166 -3.74 -0.10 -3.91
CA ILE A 166 -4.42 1.15 -3.58
C ILE A 166 -5.28 1.63 -4.75
N ASN A 167 -4.75 1.66 -5.98
CA ASN A 167 -5.51 2.10 -7.15
C ASN A 167 -6.76 1.23 -7.36
N ASN A 168 -6.62 -0.09 -7.34
CA ASN A 168 -7.75 -1.01 -7.52
C ASN A 168 -8.80 -0.80 -6.41
N ALA A 169 -8.36 -0.73 -5.15
CA ALA A 169 -9.25 -0.54 -4.01
C ALA A 169 -9.97 0.83 -4.05
N MET A 170 -9.26 1.90 -4.41
CA MET A 170 -9.83 3.24 -4.49
C MET A 170 -10.85 3.34 -5.63
N ILE A 171 -10.51 2.85 -6.82
CA ILE A 171 -11.42 2.89 -7.98
C ILE A 171 -12.66 2.01 -7.73
N ASN A 172 -12.51 0.82 -7.18
CA ASN A 172 -13.66 -0.03 -6.88
C ASN A 172 -14.57 0.53 -5.78
N ARG A 173 -14.06 1.43 -4.93
CA ARG A 173 -14.81 2.03 -3.83
C ARG A 173 -15.50 3.34 -4.20
N TRP A 174 -14.78 4.23 -4.86
CA TRP A 174 -15.25 5.58 -5.18
C TRP A 174 -15.51 5.77 -6.69
N GLY A 175 -15.18 4.80 -7.54
CA GLY A 175 -15.27 4.93 -8.99
C GLY A 175 -14.11 5.73 -9.60
N CYS A 176 -14.18 5.92 -10.91
CA CYS A 176 -13.37 6.87 -11.69
C CYS A 176 -14.29 7.99 -12.19
N ARG A 177 -13.72 9.15 -12.53
CA ARG A 177 -14.48 10.15 -13.31
C ARG A 177 -14.81 9.56 -14.68
N GLU A 178 -16.04 9.78 -15.14
CA GLU A 178 -16.46 9.53 -16.53
C GLU A 178 -15.74 10.45 -17.52
#